data_AF-A0A6A5UYR1-F1
#
_entry.id   AF-A0A6A5UYR1-F1
#
_cell.length_a   1.000
_cell.length_b   1.000
_cell.length_c   1.000
_cell.angle_alpha   90.00
_cell.angle_beta   90.00
_cell.angle_gamma   90.00
#
_symmetry.space_group_name_H-M   'P 1'
#
loop_
_entity.id
_entity.type
_entity.pdbx_description
1 polymer ?
#
loop_
_entity_poly.entity_id
_entity_poly.type
_entity_poly.pdbx_seq_one_letter_code
_entity_poly.pdbx_strand_id
1 'polypeptide(L)'
;MSEAPKSNWYDAFPAPKTIAPLLTRDVALSNLSSSDLLLVDMRRTDYEGGTIKGSLNLPAQSFYMNRAVLYDLCKRAGVKKVAFYCGT
;
A
#
# COMPACT_ATOMS: atom_id res chain seq x y z
N MET A 1 -24.18 1.31 29.87
CA MET A 1 -24.21 1.87 28.51
C MET A 1 -23.29 1.03 27.65
N SER A 2 -23.83 0.09 26.87
CA SER A 2 -23.08 -0.72 25.91
C SER A 2 -22.65 0.18 24.74
N GLU A 3 -21.34 0.31 24.50
CA GLU A 3 -20.80 1.04 23.35
C GLU A 3 -21.39 0.45 22.04
N ALA A 4 -21.93 1.31 21.18
CA ALA A 4 -22.32 0.91 19.82
C ALA A 4 -21.07 0.37 19.08
N PRO A 5 -21.21 -0.66 18.22
CA PRO A 5 -20.07 -1.21 17.50
C PRO A 5 -19.38 -0.10 16.70
N LYS A 6 -18.07 0.09 16.95
CA LYS A 6 -17.23 1.02 16.20
C LYS A 6 -17.20 0.51 14.75
N SER A 7 -17.94 1.18 13.87
CA SER A 7 -17.83 0.96 12.43
C SER A 7 -16.37 1.16 12.03
N ASN A 8 -15.86 0.25 11.20
CA ASN A 8 -14.51 0.34 10.73
C ASN A 8 -14.42 1.53 9.76
N TRP A 9 -13.30 2.24 9.78
CA TRP A 9 -13.09 3.39 8.89
C TRP A 9 -13.20 3.01 7.40
N TYR A 10 -12.91 1.75 7.05
CA TYR A 10 -12.96 1.28 5.67
C TYR A 10 -14.37 0.97 5.18
N ASP A 11 -15.38 0.91 6.07
CA ASP A 11 -16.79 0.70 5.70
C ASP A 11 -17.34 1.88 4.85
N ALA A 12 -16.67 3.04 4.88
CA ALA A 12 -16.99 4.20 4.07
C ALA A 12 -16.63 4.04 2.58
N PHE A 13 -15.87 3.00 2.21
CA PHE A 13 -15.40 2.77 0.85
C PHE A 13 -16.09 1.56 0.20
N PRO A 14 -16.22 1.54 -1.13
CA PRO A 14 -16.79 0.39 -1.82
C PRO A 14 -15.90 -0.85 -1.64
N ALA A 15 -16.55 -2.02 -1.62
CA ALA A 15 -15.88 -3.29 -1.54
C ALA A 15 -14.86 -3.47 -2.71
N PRO A 16 -13.71 -4.11 -2.46
CA PRO A 16 -12.72 -4.38 -3.48
C PRO A 16 -13.31 -5.28 -4.58
N LYS A 17 -13.03 -4.93 -5.84
CA LYS A 17 -13.48 -5.71 -7.01
C LYS A 17 -12.53 -6.86 -7.35
N THR A 18 -11.32 -6.84 -6.82
CA THR A 18 -10.24 -7.77 -7.17
C THR A 18 -9.31 -7.94 -5.98
N ILE A 19 -8.79 -9.15 -5.83
CA ILE A 19 -7.79 -9.50 -4.83
C ILE A 19 -6.45 -9.60 -5.54
N ALA A 20 -5.47 -8.81 -5.08
CA ALA A 20 -4.12 -8.88 -5.60
C ALA A 20 -3.40 -10.15 -5.12
N PRO A 21 -2.56 -10.79 -5.95
CA PRO A 21 -1.76 -11.93 -5.52
C PRO A 21 -0.73 -11.49 -4.46
N LEU A 22 -0.45 -12.39 -3.51
CA LEU A 22 0.55 -12.16 -2.49
C LEU A 22 1.96 -12.24 -3.10
N LEU A 23 2.80 -11.23 -2.84
CA LEU A 23 4.21 -11.26 -3.19
C LEU A 23 5.01 -11.80 -2.01
N THR A 24 5.70 -12.92 -2.20
CA THR A 24 6.55 -13.53 -1.18
C THR A 24 7.76 -12.64 -0.86
N ARG A 25 8.25 -12.72 0.38
CA ARG A 25 9.39 -11.92 0.87
C ARG A 25 10.64 -12.07 0.00
N ASP A 26 10.99 -13.29 -0.42
CA ASP A 26 12.20 -13.55 -1.22
C ASP A 26 12.14 -12.87 -2.59
N VAL A 27 10.97 -12.90 -3.23
CA VAL A 27 10.74 -12.22 -4.51
C VAL A 27 10.73 -10.70 -4.32
N ALA A 28 10.16 -10.18 -3.24
CA ALA A 28 10.25 -8.75 -2.94
C ALA A 28 11.71 -8.31 -2.75
N LEU A 29 12.49 -9.09 -1.98
CA LEU A 29 13.90 -8.83 -1.70
C LEU A 29 14.74 -8.84 -2.98
N SER A 30 14.57 -9.82 -3.85
CA SER A 30 15.31 -9.92 -5.12
C SER A 30 15.01 -8.77 -6.08
N ASN A 31 13.84 -8.12 -5.94
CA ASN A 31 13.40 -7.04 -6.80
C ASN A 31 13.61 -5.64 -6.20
N LEU A 32 14.15 -5.50 -4.97
CA LEU A 32 14.39 -4.18 -4.35
C LEU A 32 15.34 -3.29 -5.13
N SER A 33 16.25 -3.89 -5.91
CA SER A 33 17.20 -3.16 -6.75
C SER A 33 16.67 -2.88 -8.16
N SER A 34 15.49 -3.43 -8.52
CA SER A 34 14.88 -3.24 -9.84
C SER A 34 13.94 -2.05 -9.82
N SER A 35 13.98 -1.23 -10.88
CA SER A 35 13.04 -0.14 -11.11
C SER A 35 11.64 -0.61 -11.55
N ASP A 36 11.47 -1.91 -11.82
CA ASP A 36 10.21 -2.47 -12.30
C ASP A 36 9.16 -2.64 -11.19
N LEU A 37 9.58 -2.67 -9.92
CA LEU A 37 8.74 -2.90 -8.75
C LEU A 37 8.72 -1.67 -7.84
N LEU A 38 7.55 -1.03 -7.71
CA LEU A 38 7.31 -0.02 -6.68
C LEU A 38 6.76 -0.69 -5.42
N LEU A 39 7.41 -0.44 -4.29
CA LEU A 39 6.87 -0.78 -2.97
C LEU A 39 6.09 0.40 -2.39
N VAL A 40 4.88 0.14 -1.91
CA VAL A 40 4.03 1.13 -1.24
C VAL A 40 3.83 0.71 0.21
N ASP A 41 4.30 1.55 1.12
CA ASP A 41 4.12 1.41 2.57
C ASP A 41 2.76 2.01 2.97
N MET A 42 1.86 1.18 3.47
CA MET A 42 0.53 1.58 3.92
C MET A 42 0.43 1.89 5.42
N ARG A 43 1.55 1.81 6.16
CA ARG A 43 1.62 2.25 7.56
C ARG A 43 1.38 3.76 7.66
N ARG A 44 1.01 4.21 8.87
CA ARG A 44 0.87 5.64 9.15
C ARG A 44 2.27 6.21 9.43
N THR A 45 2.38 7.09 10.43
CA THR A 45 3.64 7.64 10.93
C THR A 45 4.34 6.71 11.93
N ASP A 46 3.79 5.53 12.17
CA ASP A 46 4.24 4.54 13.17
C ASP A 46 5.37 3.63 12.67
N TYR A 47 6.16 4.08 11.69
CA TYR A 47 7.34 3.36 11.19
C TYR A 47 8.57 3.46 12.12
N GLU A 48 8.37 3.32 13.44
CA GLU A 48 9.48 3.28 14.41
C GLU A 48 10.43 2.12 14.05
N GLY A 49 11.63 2.44 13.54
CA GLY A 49 12.58 1.45 13.00
C GLY A 49 12.85 1.53 11.50
N GLY A 50 12.12 2.39 10.77
CA GLY A 50 12.40 2.74 9.37
C GLY A 50 11.45 2.11 8.35
N THR A 51 11.72 2.43 7.08
CA THR A 51 10.96 1.97 5.92
C THR A 51 11.88 1.22 4.96
N ILE A 52 11.30 0.42 4.07
CA ILE A 52 12.07 -0.23 3.01
C ILE A 52 12.64 0.87 2.09
N LYS A 53 13.94 0.81 1.80
CA LYS A 53 14.60 1.80 0.94
C LYS A 53 13.93 1.84 -0.43
N GLY A 54 13.53 3.04 -0.87
CA GLY A 54 12.85 3.24 -2.16
C GLY A 54 11.34 2.99 -2.11
N SER A 55 10.75 2.63 -0.97
CA SER A 55 9.30 2.54 -0.84
C SER A 55 8.64 3.92 -0.76
N LEU A 56 7.46 4.04 -1.33
CA LEU A 56 6.59 5.22 -1.22
C LEU A 56 5.62 5.02 -0.04
N ASN A 57 5.58 5.94 0.91
CA ASN A 57 4.57 5.88 1.97
C ASN A 57 3.24 6.49 1.50
N LEU A 58 2.17 5.70 1.56
CA LEU A 58 0.81 6.09 1.27
C LEU A 58 -0.13 5.38 2.26
N PRO A 59 -0.45 6.00 3.41
CA PRO A 59 -1.24 5.37 4.46
C PRO A 59 -2.59 4.84 3.97
N ALA A 60 -3.03 3.71 4.54
CA ALA A 60 -4.26 3.03 4.12
C ALA A 60 -5.50 3.92 4.09
N GLN A 61 -5.58 4.89 5.01
CA GLN A 61 -6.72 5.80 5.14
C GLN A 61 -6.82 6.84 4.02
N SER A 62 -5.69 7.23 3.43
CA SER A 62 -5.64 8.18 2.31
C SER A 62 -5.52 7.48 0.96
N PHE A 63 -5.22 6.18 0.94
CA PHE A 63 -5.02 5.39 -0.27
C PHE A 63 -6.18 5.50 -1.26
N TYR A 64 -7.42 5.29 -0.81
CA TYR A 64 -8.57 5.27 -1.72
C TYR A 64 -8.73 6.59 -2.46
N MET A 65 -8.55 7.73 -1.79
CA MET A 65 -8.65 9.06 -2.40
C MET A 65 -7.50 9.36 -3.37
N ASN A 66 -6.32 8.79 -3.11
CA ASN A 66 -5.10 9.05 -3.89
C ASN A 66 -4.80 7.99 -4.95
N ARG A 67 -5.63 6.95 -5.09
CA ARG A 67 -5.39 5.82 -6.00
C ARG A 67 -5.20 6.24 -7.47
N ALA A 68 -5.89 7.29 -7.92
CA ALA A 68 -5.77 7.80 -9.28
C ALA A 68 -4.40 8.46 -9.52
N VAL A 69 -3.95 9.27 -8.56
CA VAL A 69 -2.63 9.92 -8.61
C VAL A 69 -1.52 8.88 -8.57
N LEU A 70 -1.64 7.85 -7.72
CA LEU A 70 -0.68 6.75 -7.67
C LEU A 70 -0.61 6.01 -9.02
N TYR A 71 -1.75 5.73 -9.64
CA TYR A 71 -1.81 5.10 -10.95
C TYR A 71 -1.10 5.94 -12.02
N ASP A 72 -1.40 7.24 -12.09
CA ASP A 72 -0.79 8.14 -13.06
C ASP A 72 0.73 8.27 -12.85
N LEU A 73 1.17 8.32 -11.58
CA LEU A 73 2.59 8.32 -11.23
C LEU A 73 3.28 7.04 -11.74
N CYS A 74 2.72 5.86 -11.43
CA CYS A 74 3.28 4.58 -11.87
C CYS A 74 3.36 4.50 -13.40
N LYS A 75 2.29 4.94 -14.08
CA LYS A 75 2.22 4.93 -15.55
C LYS A 75 3.27 5.83 -16.18
N ARG A 76 3.46 7.04 -15.66
CA ARG A 76 4.48 8.00 -16.15
C ARG A 76 5.90 7.55 -15.85
N ALA A 77 6.12 6.91 -14.71
CA ALA A 77 7.41 6.38 -14.30
C ALA A 77 7.77 5.05 -14.99
N GLY A 78 6.86 4.47 -15.79
CA GLY A 78 7.09 3.18 -16.44
C GLY A 78 7.10 1.98 -15.48
N VAL A 79 6.56 2.15 -14.27
CA VAL A 79 6.48 1.10 -13.25
C VAL A 79 5.49 0.03 -13.69
N LYS A 80 5.94 -1.22 -13.76
CA LYS A 80 5.12 -2.35 -14.23
C LYS A 80 4.44 -3.11 -13.09
N LYS A 81 5.04 -3.10 -11.89
CA LYS A 81 4.55 -3.83 -10.73
C LYS A 81 4.49 -2.91 -9.52
N VAL A 82 3.41 -3.02 -8.76
CA VAL A 82 3.24 -2.31 -7.50
C VAL A 82 2.87 -3.33 -6.44
N ALA A 83 3.58 -3.31 -5.31
CA ALA A 83 3.28 -4.16 -4.16
C ALA A 83 3.04 -3.30 -2.92
N PHE A 84 2.00 -3.64 -2.18
CA PHE A 84 1.59 -2.95 -0.96
C PHE A 84 2.01 -3.76 0.26
N TYR A 85 2.49 -3.09 1.31
CA TYR A 85 2.79 -3.71 2.59
C TYR A 85 2.29 -2.83 3.74
N CYS A 86 2.01 -3.46 4.88
CA CYS A 86 1.58 -2.78 6.10
C CYS A 86 2.27 -3.37 7.34
N GLY A 87 2.04 -2.75 8.50
CA GLY A 87 2.26 -3.39 9.80
C GLY A 87 1.21 -4.47 10.03
N THR A 88 1.56 -5.52 10.75
CA THR A 88 0.67 -6.64 11.12
C THR A 88 -0.62 -6.19 11.77
#